data_AF-A0A519KAL8-F1
#
_entry.id   AF-A0A519KAL8-F1
#
_cell.length_a   1.000
_cell.length_b   1.000
_cell.length_c   1.000
_cell.angle_alpha   90.00
_cell.angle_beta   90.00
_cell.angle_gamma   90.00
#
_symmetry.space_group_name_H-M   'P 1'
#
loop_
_entity.id
_entity.type
_entity.pdbx_description
1 polymer ?
#
loop_
_entity_poly.entity_id
_entity_poly.type
_entity_poly.pdbx_seq_one_letter_code
_entity_poly.pdbx_strand_id
1 'polypeptide(L)'
;MKMDTIRLLHFFHVLAWIFFIAMCFEAGSYMFNMIFTLGFRPLAADYFKLTDLYTFNKDYFALLLTVMTLVAVLKTLTLYRIVKIFTDRKLDLKMPFSNEFADFIFALSHFTLAIGLSSIMGMKVVEWISDQNIFVPDAQYLRMSGADVWLFMSAVLYVIAQIFKRGVEMQAENELTI
;
A
#
# COMPACT_ATOMS: atom_id res chain seq x y z
N MET A 1 -33.08 -2.17 5.77
CA MET A 1 -32.04 -3.21 5.53
C MET A 1 -31.38 -3.10 4.15
N LYS A 2 -32.04 -3.33 2.99
CA LYS A 2 -31.39 -3.17 1.65
C LYS A 2 -30.86 -1.75 1.36
N MET A 3 -31.58 -0.70 1.78
CA MET A 3 -31.15 0.69 1.59
C MET A 3 -29.91 1.06 2.44
N ASP A 4 -29.72 0.41 3.59
CA ASP A 4 -28.62 0.73 4.51
C ASP A 4 -27.28 0.20 3.99
N THR A 5 -27.27 -1.01 3.42
CA THR A 5 -26.06 -1.63 2.85
C THR A 5 -25.54 -0.87 1.63
N ILE A 6 -26.44 -0.40 0.75
CA ILE A 6 -26.05 0.38 -0.45
C ILE A 6 -25.46 1.73 -0.05
N ARG A 7 -26.06 2.43 0.93
CA ARG A 7 -25.53 3.69 1.46
C ARG A 7 -24.15 3.50 2.09
N LEU A 8 -23.97 2.42 2.84
CA LEU A 8 -22.68 2.07 3.43
C LEU A 8 -21.60 1.83 2.36
N LEU A 9 -21.95 1.12 1.28
CA LEU A 9 -21.03 0.87 0.17
C LEU A 9 -20.60 2.16 -0.53
N HIS A 10 -21.54 3.09 -0.76
CA HIS A 10 -21.23 4.41 -1.32
C HIS A 10 -20.34 5.24 -0.40
N PHE A 11 -20.57 5.18 0.91
CA PHE A 11 -19.71 5.85 1.89
C PHE A 11 -18.27 5.32 1.80
N PHE A 12 -18.07 4.00 1.79
CA PHE A 12 -16.74 3.40 1.63
C PHE A 12 -16.11 3.70 0.27
N HIS A 13 -16.90 3.80 -0.80
CA HIS A 13 -16.41 4.20 -2.12
C HIS A 13 -15.79 5.61 -2.08
N VAL A 14 -16.50 6.59 -1.51
CA VAL A 14 -16.00 7.96 -1.38
C VAL A 14 -14.76 8.01 -0.48
N LEU A 15 -14.80 7.27 0.63
CA LEU A 15 -13.67 7.19 1.56
C LEU A 15 -12.41 6.61 0.89
N ALA A 16 -12.56 5.56 0.07
CA ALA A 16 -11.46 4.96 -0.67
C ALA A 16 -10.80 5.95 -1.65
N TRP A 17 -11.59 6.78 -2.34
CA TRP A 17 -11.07 7.83 -3.22
C TRP A 17 -10.26 8.88 -2.46
N ILE A 18 -10.75 9.33 -1.29
CA ILE A 18 -10.04 10.30 -0.46
C ILE A 18 -8.67 9.75 -0.04
N PHE A 19 -8.63 8.51 0.46
CA PHE A 19 -7.36 7.87 0.84
C PHE A 19 -6.44 7.65 -0.36
N PHE A 20 -6.99 7.26 -1.51
CA PHE A 20 -6.19 7.04 -2.71
C PHE A 20 -5.48 8.33 -3.16
N ILE A 21 -6.20 9.45 -3.21
CA ILE A 21 -5.64 10.75 -3.55
C ILE A 21 -4.55 11.16 -2.55
N ALA A 22 -4.79 10.97 -1.25
CA ALA A 22 -3.80 11.28 -0.22
C ALA A 22 -2.50 10.47 -0.38
N MET A 23 -2.60 9.18 -0.69
CA MET A 23 -1.42 8.32 -0.92
C MET A 23 -0.69 8.68 -2.23
N CYS A 24 -1.41 9.11 -3.27
CA CYS A 24 -0.79 9.65 -4.49
C CYS A 24 0.07 10.88 -4.21
N PHE A 25 -0.42 11.81 -3.37
CA PHE A 25 0.36 12.98 -2.96
C PHE A 25 1.62 12.59 -2.17
N GLU A 26 1.50 11.62 -1.26
CA GLU A 26 2.65 11.11 -0.50
C GLU A 26 3.70 10.49 -1.43
N ALA A 27 3.32 9.53 -2.28
CA ALA A 27 4.24 8.89 -3.21
C ALA A 27 4.88 9.90 -4.18
N GLY A 28 4.08 10.84 -4.69
CA GLY A 28 4.54 11.93 -5.53
C GLY A 28 5.54 12.84 -4.81
N SER A 29 5.33 13.12 -3.52
CA SER A 29 6.23 13.97 -2.73
C SER A 29 7.61 13.34 -2.54
N TYR A 30 7.70 12.03 -2.28
CA TYR A 30 8.98 11.33 -2.17
C TYR A 30 9.73 11.31 -3.50
N MET A 31 9.04 10.94 -4.59
CA MET A 31 9.64 10.86 -5.91
C MET A 31 10.10 12.25 -6.41
N PHE A 32 9.26 13.27 -6.23
CA PHE A 32 9.60 14.64 -6.60
C PHE A 32 10.78 15.16 -5.78
N ASN A 33 10.77 14.95 -4.46
CA ASN A 33 11.86 15.38 -3.59
C ASN A 33 13.20 14.73 -3.98
N MET A 34 13.20 13.43 -4.29
CA MET A 34 14.38 12.72 -4.74
C MET A 34 14.97 13.34 -6.01
N ILE A 35 14.15 13.52 -7.06
CA ILE A 35 14.59 14.08 -8.35
C ILE A 35 15.04 15.53 -8.18
N PHE A 36 14.29 16.33 -7.44
CA PHE A 36 14.56 17.75 -7.29
C PHE A 36 15.84 18.02 -6.46
N THR A 37 16.05 17.24 -5.39
CA THR A 37 17.22 17.36 -4.53
C THR A 37 18.51 16.91 -5.22
N LEU A 38 18.46 15.82 -5.99
CA LEU A 38 19.63 15.31 -6.72
C LEU A 38 19.98 16.15 -7.95
N GLY A 39 18.98 16.67 -8.67
CA GLY A 39 19.18 17.37 -9.94
C GLY A 39 19.35 18.89 -9.84
N PHE A 40 18.70 19.55 -8.88
CA PHE A 40 18.56 21.01 -8.91
C PHE A 40 18.95 21.72 -7.61
N ARG A 41 18.40 21.30 -6.45
CA ARG A 41 18.58 22.04 -5.18
C ARG A 41 18.81 21.11 -3.99
N PRO A 42 20.07 21.00 -3.48
CA PRO A 42 20.40 20.20 -2.29
C PRO A 42 19.60 20.55 -1.03
N LEU A 43 19.20 21.81 -0.86
CA LEU A 43 18.39 22.29 0.27
C LEU A 43 17.01 21.61 0.36
N ALA A 44 16.52 20.98 -0.71
CA ALA A 44 15.24 20.29 -0.71
C ALA A 44 15.25 19.00 0.15
N ALA A 45 16.42 18.48 0.53
CA ALA A 45 16.54 17.35 1.46
C ALA A 45 15.89 17.62 2.83
N ASP A 46 15.82 18.90 3.23
CA ASP A 46 15.28 19.31 4.52
C ASP A 46 13.78 19.06 4.67
N TYR A 47 13.03 18.95 3.56
CA TYR A 47 11.60 18.66 3.58
C TYR A 47 11.27 17.38 4.35
N PHE A 48 12.15 16.38 4.27
CA PHE A 48 12.06 15.13 5.04
C PHE A 48 13.09 15.05 6.17
N LYS A 49 13.75 16.16 6.53
CA LYS A 49 14.85 16.24 7.50
C LYS A 49 16.01 15.28 7.19
N LEU A 50 16.34 15.16 5.90
CA LEU A 50 17.40 14.28 5.39
C LEU A 50 18.65 15.06 4.95
N THR A 51 18.79 16.31 5.39
CA THR A 51 19.91 17.18 5.02
C THR A 51 21.25 16.57 5.44
N ASP A 52 21.34 16.05 6.66
CA ASP A 52 22.57 15.42 7.19
C ASP A 52 22.93 14.13 6.43
N LEU A 53 21.92 13.36 6.03
CA LEU A 53 22.13 12.18 5.19
C LEU A 53 22.62 12.55 3.79
N TYR A 54 22.03 13.58 3.19
CA TYR A 54 22.41 14.05 1.86
C TYR A 54 23.85 14.60 1.83
N THR A 55 24.26 15.36 2.85
CA THR A 55 25.61 15.91 2.96
C THR A 55 26.65 14.83 3.24
N PHE A 56 26.29 13.81 4.00
CA PHE A 56 27.15 12.66 4.26
C PHE A 56 27.35 11.79 3.00
N ASN A 57 26.26 11.30 2.41
CA ASN A 57 26.33 10.44 1.24
C ASN A 57 25.04 10.50 0.40
N LYS A 58 25.18 11.01 -0.83
CA LYS A 58 24.08 11.16 -1.79
C LYS A 58 23.47 9.83 -2.21
N ASP A 59 24.27 8.76 -2.27
CA ASP A 59 23.78 7.43 -2.63
C ASP A 59 22.92 6.86 -1.50
N TYR A 60 23.27 7.13 -0.23
CA TYR A 60 22.48 6.67 0.92
C TYR A 60 21.15 7.43 0.99
N PHE A 61 21.18 8.73 0.71
CA PHE A 61 19.97 9.52 0.53
C PHE A 61 19.08 8.97 -0.59
N ALA A 62 19.65 8.70 -1.77
CA ALA A 62 18.93 8.15 -2.90
C ALA A 62 18.35 6.76 -2.60
N LEU A 63 19.10 5.90 -1.92
CA LEU A 63 18.65 4.58 -1.48
C LEU A 63 17.45 4.70 -0.54
N LEU A 64 17.55 5.52 0.51
CA LEU A 64 16.47 5.70 1.48
C LEU A 64 15.19 6.23 0.81
N LEU A 65 15.29 7.27 -0.02
CA LEU A 65 14.11 7.80 -0.73
C LEU A 65 13.54 6.84 -1.76
N THR A 66 14.37 5.99 -2.38
CA THR A 66 13.89 4.93 -3.26
C THR A 66 13.05 3.92 -2.49
N VAL A 67 13.49 3.50 -1.30
CA VAL A 67 12.73 2.57 -0.46
C VAL A 67 11.44 3.22 0.06
N MET A 68 11.48 4.48 0.47
CA MET A 68 10.29 5.24 0.88
C MET A 68 9.28 5.35 -0.26
N THR A 69 9.75 5.67 -1.48
CA THR A 69 8.91 5.75 -2.67
C THR A 69 8.30 4.39 -3.01
N LEU A 70 9.08 3.30 -2.93
CA LEU A 70 8.59 1.95 -3.16
C LEU A 70 7.43 1.60 -2.21
N VAL A 71 7.60 1.83 -0.91
CA VAL A 71 6.56 1.57 0.09
C VAL A 71 5.31 2.41 -0.19
N ALA A 72 5.47 3.70 -0.49
CA ALA A 72 4.35 4.59 -0.78
C ALA A 72 3.61 4.19 -2.06
N VAL A 73 4.32 3.81 -3.13
CA VAL A 73 3.73 3.34 -4.39
C VAL A 73 2.95 2.05 -4.17
N LEU A 74 3.47 1.09 -3.41
CA LEU A 74 2.74 -0.15 -3.11
C LEU A 74 1.44 0.12 -2.34
N LYS A 75 1.45 1.04 -1.36
CA LYS A 75 0.23 1.50 -0.67
C LYS A 75 -0.76 2.14 -1.63
N THR A 76 -0.29 3.01 -2.52
CA THR A 76 -1.10 3.67 -3.55
C THR A 76 -1.71 2.66 -4.52
N LEU A 77 -0.95 1.65 -4.97
CA LEU A 77 -1.46 0.59 -5.83
C LEU A 77 -2.52 -0.28 -5.14
N THR A 78 -2.36 -0.53 -3.85
CA THR A 78 -3.37 -1.23 -3.03
C THR A 78 -4.68 -0.46 -3.00
N LEU A 79 -4.63 0.85 -2.73
CA LEU A 79 -5.82 1.71 -2.75
C LEU A 79 -6.41 1.88 -4.14
N TYR A 80 -5.59 1.96 -5.18
CA TYR A 80 -6.07 1.98 -6.57
C TYR A 80 -6.90 0.73 -6.87
N ARG A 81 -6.44 -0.46 -6.46
CA ARG A 81 -7.20 -1.71 -6.63
C ARG A 81 -8.54 -1.65 -5.91
N ILE A 82 -8.58 -1.11 -4.69
CA ILE A 82 -9.81 -0.94 -3.91
C ILE A 82 -10.76 0.05 -4.62
N VAL A 83 -10.27 1.22 -5.04
CA VAL A 83 -11.08 2.19 -5.79
C VAL A 83 -11.60 1.57 -7.10
N LYS A 84 -10.76 0.83 -7.82
CA LYS A 84 -11.12 0.19 -9.08
C LYS A 84 -12.23 -0.83 -8.93
N ILE A 85 -12.19 -1.71 -7.93
CA ILE A 85 -13.27 -2.72 -7.74
C ILE A 85 -14.62 -2.03 -7.45
N PHE A 86 -14.56 -0.91 -6.74
CA PHE A 86 -15.70 -0.08 -6.39
C PHE A 86 -16.26 0.69 -7.60
N THR A 87 -15.40 1.15 -8.51
CA THR A 87 -15.79 1.90 -9.73
C THR A 87 -16.30 0.97 -10.84
N ASP A 88 -15.63 -0.17 -11.06
CA ASP A 88 -15.97 -1.13 -12.11
C ASP A 88 -17.30 -1.86 -11.83
N ARG A 89 -17.96 -1.59 -10.69
CA ARG A 89 -19.19 -2.26 -10.20
C ARG A 89 -19.09 -3.79 -10.18
N LYS A 90 -17.88 -4.33 -10.12
CA LYS A 90 -17.62 -5.78 -10.01
C LYS A 90 -18.01 -6.37 -8.66
N LEU A 91 -18.45 -5.52 -7.73
CA LEU A 91 -19.10 -5.92 -6.49
C LEU A 91 -20.60 -6.15 -6.73
N ASP A 92 -20.96 -7.25 -7.39
CA ASP A 92 -22.35 -7.68 -7.39
C ASP A 92 -22.66 -8.36 -6.04
N LEU A 93 -23.29 -7.62 -5.13
CA LEU A 93 -23.73 -8.15 -3.84
C LEU A 93 -24.78 -9.26 -3.99
N LYS A 94 -25.40 -9.43 -5.16
CA LYS A 94 -26.30 -10.56 -5.44
C LYS A 94 -25.53 -11.85 -5.70
N MET A 95 -24.32 -11.76 -6.24
CA MET A 95 -23.44 -12.90 -6.52
C MET A 95 -22.06 -12.65 -5.89
N PRO A 96 -21.97 -12.72 -4.55
CA PRO A 96 -20.76 -12.31 -3.81
C PRO A 96 -19.54 -13.22 -4.06
N PHE A 97 -19.77 -14.45 -4.52
CA PHE A 97 -18.71 -15.40 -4.85
C PHE A 97 -18.46 -15.41 -6.36
N SER A 98 -17.64 -14.46 -6.83
CA SER A 98 -17.14 -14.44 -8.19
C SER A 98 -15.62 -14.66 -8.22
N ASN A 99 -15.12 -15.27 -9.29
CA ASN A 99 -13.67 -15.40 -9.51
C ASN A 99 -12.97 -14.03 -9.47
N GLU A 100 -13.61 -13.01 -10.04
CA GLU A 100 -13.07 -11.64 -10.06
C GLU A 100 -12.86 -11.06 -8.67
N PHE A 101 -13.80 -11.33 -7.74
CA PHE A 101 -13.68 -10.84 -6.37
C PHE A 101 -12.66 -11.66 -5.56
N ALA A 102 -12.61 -12.98 -5.76
CA ALA A 102 -11.56 -13.82 -5.16
C ALA A 102 -10.16 -13.37 -5.59
N ASP A 103 -9.95 -13.15 -6.90
CA ASP A 103 -8.69 -12.65 -7.47
C ASP A 103 -8.33 -11.26 -6.94
N PHE A 104 -9.32 -10.39 -6.74
CA PHE A 104 -9.13 -9.10 -6.10
C PHE A 104 -8.59 -9.23 -4.67
N ILE A 105 -9.17 -10.09 -3.83
CA ILE A 105 -8.70 -10.31 -2.45
C ILE A 105 -7.30 -10.94 -2.47
N PHE A 106 -7.04 -11.91 -3.36
CA PHE A 106 -5.69 -12.44 -3.55
C PHE A 106 -4.69 -11.35 -3.91
N ALA A 107 -5.01 -10.48 -4.86
CA ALA A 107 -4.13 -9.38 -5.24
C ALA A 107 -3.84 -8.47 -4.03
N LEU A 108 -4.86 -8.11 -3.23
CA LEU A 108 -4.65 -7.33 -2.00
C LEU A 108 -3.73 -8.04 -1.00
N SER A 109 -3.89 -9.35 -0.81
CA SER A 109 -2.99 -10.14 0.05
C SER A 109 -1.53 -10.06 -0.41
N HIS A 110 -1.28 -10.15 -1.72
CA HIS A 110 0.08 -10.06 -2.26
C HIS A 110 0.65 -8.63 -2.15
N PHE A 111 -0.17 -7.59 -2.40
CA PHE A 111 0.27 -6.21 -2.22
C PHE A 111 0.60 -5.89 -0.77
N THR A 112 -0.25 -6.31 0.18
CA THR A 112 0.00 -6.12 1.61
C THR A 112 1.23 -6.88 2.10
N LEU A 113 1.52 -8.06 1.54
CA LEU A 113 2.77 -8.78 1.77
C LEU A 113 3.97 -7.96 1.31
N ALA A 114 3.92 -7.46 0.07
CA ALA A 114 4.99 -6.66 -0.52
C ALA A 114 5.24 -5.37 0.26
N ILE A 115 4.18 -4.72 0.77
CA ILE A 115 4.31 -3.55 1.66
C ILE A 115 5.02 -3.95 2.95
N GLY A 116 4.58 -5.03 3.61
CA GLY A 116 5.20 -5.49 4.86
C GLY A 116 6.69 -5.80 4.71
N LEU A 117 7.07 -6.53 3.66
CA LEU A 117 8.48 -6.84 3.36
C LEU A 117 9.29 -5.58 3.03
N SER A 118 8.74 -4.68 2.24
CA SER A 118 9.40 -3.41 1.87
C SER A 118 9.55 -2.48 3.07
N SER A 119 8.59 -2.48 3.99
CA SER A 119 8.68 -1.77 5.27
C SER A 119 9.77 -2.34 6.17
N ILE A 120 9.93 -3.66 6.27
CA ILE A 120 11.08 -4.28 6.98
C ILE A 120 12.40 -3.84 6.36
N MET A 121 12.49 -3.87 5.04
CA MET A 121 13.67 -3.41 4.33
C MET A 121 13.97 -1.94 4.64
N GLY A 122 12.97 -1.07 4.61
CA GLY A 122 13.11 0.35 4.95
C GLY A 122 13.58 0.58 6.38
N MET A 123 13.03 -0.16 7.36
CA MET A 123 13.47 -0.08 8.75
C MET A 123 14.95 -0.48 8.90
N LYS A 124 15.37 -1.57 8.26
CA LYS A 124 16.77 -2.00 8.27
C LYS A 124 17.71 -0.99 7.62
N VAL A 125 17.27 -0.31 6.56
CA VAL A 125 18.05 0.77 5.94
C VAL A 125 18.20 1.95 6.90
N VAL A 126 17.14 2.36 7.59
CA VAL A 126 17.20 3.44 8.59
C VAL A 126 18.13 3.07 9.74
N GLU A 127 18.04 1.85 10.25
CA GLU A 127 18.93 1.32 11.31
C GLU A 127 20.39 1.34 10.87
N TRP A 128 20.69 0.78 9.68
CA TRP A 128 22.04 0.75 9.13
C TRP A 128 22.65 2.15 8.91
N ILE A 129 21.85 3.13 8.49
CA ILE A 129 22.32 4.52 8.37
C ILE A 129 22.54 5.15 9.75
N SER A 130 21.66 4.88 10.71
CA SER A 130 21.76 5.41 12.07
C SER A 130 23.03 4.90 12.78
N ASP A 131 23.44 3.66 12.52
CA ASP A 131 24.68 3.06 13.01
C ASP A 131 25.95 3.81 12.54
N GLN A 132 25.85 4.61 11.47
CA GLN A 132 26.95 5.47 11.01
C GLN A 132 27.05 6.80 11.79
N ASN A 133 26.30 6.97 12.88
CA ASN A 133 26.18 8.21 13.68
C ASN A 133 25.65 9.42 12.88
N ILE A 134 24.79 9.16 11.89
CA ILE A 134 24.12 10.20 11.10
C ILE A 134 22.70 10.35 11.62
N PHE A 135 22.27 11.59 11.80
CA PHE A 135 20.87 11.84 12.14
C PHE A 135 19.96 11.49 10.95
N VAL A 136 19.03 10.56 11.18
CA VAL A 136 17.94 10.24 10.27
C VAL A 136 16.65 10.14 11.10
N PRO A 137 15.52 10.68 10.62
CA PRO A 137 14.25 10.49 11.31
C PRO A 137 13.90 9.01 11.42
N ASP A 138 13.13 8.66 12.45
CA ASP A 138 12.69 7.28 12.63
C ASP A 138 11.80 6.78 11.47
N ALA A 139 11.68 5.46 11.36
CA ALA A 139 10.88 4.84 10.31
C ALA A 139 9.38 5.19 10.40
N GLN A 140 8.89 5.65 11.57
CA GLN A 140 7.51 6.09 11.74
C GLN A 140 7.28 7.44 11.05
N TYR A 141 8.17 8.42 11.28
CA TYR A 141 8.17 9.72 10.62
C TYR A 141 8.31 9.57 9.10
N LEU A 142 9.17 8.65 8.66
CA LEU A 142 9.35 8.34 7.24
C LEU A 142 8.21 7.47 6.65
N ARG A 143 7.16 7.20 7.43
CA ARG A 143 5.96 6.45 7.03
C ARG A 143 6.23 5.04 6.51
N MET A 144 7.33 4.43 6.97
CA MET A 144 7.73 3.06 6.64
C MET A 144 7.42 2.05 7.76
N SER A 145 6.98 2.51 8.93
CA SER A 145 6.56 1.64 10.04
C SER A 145 5.29 0.82 9.75
N GLY A 146 4.98 -0.13 10.63
CA GLY A 146 3.78 -0.99 10.60
C GLY A 146 3.93 -2.27 9.77
N ALA A 147 5.15 -2.75 9.56
CA ALA A 147 5.41 -3.95 8.76
C ALA A 147 4.67 -5.18 9.28
N ASP A 148 4.67 -5.37 10.60
CA ASP A 148 3.94 -6.42 11.32
C ASP A 148 2.44 -6.40 11.01
N VAL A 149 1.81 -5.22 11.01
CA VAL A 149 0.41 -5.04 10.66
C VAL A 149 0.13 -5.41 9.21
N TRP A 150 1.00 -4.98 8.28
CA TRP A 150 0.84 -5.31 6.85
C TRP A 150 1.03 -6.81 6.56
N LEU A 151 2.00 -7.45 7.22
CA LEU A 151 2.21 -8.90 7.12
C LEU A 151 1.04 -9.69 7.70
N PHE A 152 0.52 -9.27 8.86
CA PHE A 152 -0.67 -9.89 9.45
C PHE A 152 -1.89 -9.72 8.53
N MET A 153 -2.11 -8.51 8.00
CA MET A 153 -3.18 -8.24 7.04
C MET A 153 -3.07 -9.10 5.79
N SER A 154 -1.85 -9.33 5.29
CA SER A 154 -1.61 -10.22 4.15
C SER A 154 -2.05 -11.65 4.42
N ALA A 155 -1.68 -12.21 5.58
CA ALA A 155 -2.07 -13.56 5.98
C ALA A 155 -3.59 -13.68 6.12
N VAL A 156 -4.24 -12.70 6.77
CA VAL A 156 -5.70 -12.67 6.93
C VAL A 156 -6.39 -12.59 5.56
N LEU A 157 -5.97 -11.68 4.68
CA LEU A 157 -6.53 -11.55 3.34
C LEU A 157 -6.31 -12.81 2.50
N TYR A 158 -5.17 -13.48 2.65
CA TYR A 158 -4.91 -14.75 1.96
C TYR A 158 -5.92 -15.82 2.36
N VAL A 159 -6.17 -15.98 3.66
CA VAL A 159 -7.15 -16.94 4.18
C VAL A 159 -8.56 -16.60 3.67
N ILE A 160 -8.94 -15.31 3.70
CA ILE A 160 -10.23 -14.87 3.16
C ILE A 160 -10.33 -15.19 1.66
N ALA A 161 -9.28 -14.92 0.88
CA ALA A 161 -9.28 -15.22 -0.55
C ALA A 161 -9.47 -16.71 -0.84
N GLN A 162 -8.85 -17.59 -0.04
CA GLN A 162 -9.06 -19.05 -0.14
C GLN A 162 -10.50 -19.46 0.15
N ILE A 163 -11.12 -18.86 1.18
CA ILE A 163 -12.54 -19.10 1.51
C ILE A 163 -13.44 -18.67 0.34
N PHE A 164 -13.19 -17.50 -0.24
CA PHE A 164 -13.96 -17.01 -1.39
C PHE A 164 -13.80 -17.93 -2.61
N LYS A 165 -12.58 -18.38 -2.90
CA LYS A 165 -12.33 -19.33 -3.99
C LYS A 165 -13.10 -20.64 -3.79
N ARG A 166 -13.10 -21.18 -2.57
CA ARG A 166 -13.90 -22.38 -2.25
C ARG A 166 -15.41 -22.12 -2.38
N GLY A 167 -15.87 -20.92 -2.01
CA GLY A 167 -17.25 -20.49 -2.21
C GLY A 167 -17.66 -20.48 -3.69
N VAL A 168 -16.78 -19.99 -4.57
CA VAL A 168 -17.01 -19.99 -6.03
C VAL A 168 -17.14 -21.42 -6.57
N GLU A 169 -16.26 -22.34 -6.14
CA GLU A 169 -16.31 -23.76 -6.55
C GLU A 169 -17.64 -24.41 -6.15
N MET A 170 -18.08 -24.22 -4.90
CA MET A 170 -19.34 -24.77 -4.41
C MET A 170 -20.56 -24.19 -5.15
N GLN A 171 -20.54 -22.90 -5.49
CA GLN A 171 -21.63 -22.28 -6.25
C GLN A 171 -21.73 -22.87 -7.67
N ALA A 172 -20.59 -23.08 -8.34
CA ALA A 172 -20.54 -23.70 -9.66
C ALA A 172 -21.03 -25.16 -9.66
N GLU A 173 -20.66 -25.95 -8.63
CA GLU A 173 -21.15 -27.32 -8.47
C GLU A 173 -22.68 -27.38 -8.28
N ASN A 174 -23.25 -26.45 -7.50
CA ASN A 174 -24.68 -26.39 -7.26
C ASN A 174 -25.46 -25.97 -8.52
N GLU A 175 -24.93 -25.05 -9.33
CA GLU A 175 -25.56 -24.65 -10.61
C GLU A 175 -25.57 -25.78 -11.66
N LEU A 176 -24.62 -26.73 -11.58
CA LEU A 176 -24.54 -27.88 -12.48
C LEU A 176 -25.44 -29.05 -12.09
N THR A 177 -26.00 -29.04 -10.87
CA THR A 177 -26.81 -30.13 -10.32
C THR A 177 -28.31 -29.83 -10.24
N ILE A 178 -28.71 -28.59 -10.57
CA ILE A 178 -30.12 -28.14 -10.65
C ILE A 178 -30.69 -28.34 -12.06
#